data_AF-A0A2T4MZS5-F1
#
_entry.id   AF-A0A2T4MZS5-F1
#
_cell.length_a   1.000
_cell.length_b   1.000
_cell.length_c   1.000
_cell.angle_alpha   90.00
_cell.angle_beta   90.00
_cell.angle_gamma   90.00
#
_symmetry.space_group_name_H-M   'P 1'
#
loop_
_entity.id
_entity.type
_entity.pdbx_description
1 polymer ?
#
loop_
_entity_poly.entity_id
_entity_poly.type
_entity_poly.pdbx_seq_one_letter_code
_entity_poly.pdbx_strand_id
1 'polypeptide(L)'
;MKKEVWIPTSRLKAYEKSFMSIAKKAAKIGADIPTLLITDERKTFKIPCEHQIYESNAPKFSHMLLEKTRCVFEGEMPVIDGWKPIAKLDHEYLPKESSFANIVNLIGMDLDEKETRFVADKLNELSSCAPNCEHCKQNRVRNQTFLLMNNETKETIQVGSTCVDDFLGEKSLAEIANAFDINSWITKDFDAEYRDDYSSGRSHSYSVPLDLFVAIADKITRTNGFVSVSAASPTNPSTAFRIKTELLNPSGEFKGLINDYINENETDELKRAKKICEWMSQQKPDNSFIISCISISKKGFVEISDRFQVGVVASWPNSMLRDEEKRLKKEMEAASNKNEYFGEEKQRGELKLSLHHIYSDYDAMYPYIRLTMRDQDGRKFQWKTNPGSCPEVEVGKTYTMIGTIKGHEEYNGEKITQLARCSSIEECDANSPVPQFIKDKKAVKKPRAKEEDLSPSL
;
A
#
# COMPACT_ATOMS: atom_id res chain seq x y z
N MET A 1 -16.14 -7.29 2.13
CA MET A 1 -14.70 -6.97 1.92
C MET A 1 -13.81 -7.80 2.84
N LYS A 2 -12.58 -8.17 2.43
CA LYS A 2 -11.64 -9.03 3.18
C LYS A 2 -10.26 -8.37 3.32
N LYS A 3 -9.70 -8.31 4.53
CA LYS A 3 -8.37 -7.74 4.81
C LYS A 3 -7.56 -8.64 5.73
N GLU A 4 -6.28 -8.82 5.41
CA GLU A 4 -5.36 -9.64 6.19
C GLU A 4 -4.47 -8.77 7.08
N VAL A 5 -4.32 -9.18 8.34
CA VAL A 5 -3.52 -8.47 9.34
C VAL A 5 -2.71 -9.47 10.18
N TRP A 6 -1.49 -9.10 10.57
CA TRP A 6 -0.62 -9.92 11.42
C TRP A 6 -0.58 -9.34 12.84
N ILE A 7 -1.24 -10.03 13.77
CA ILE A 7 -1.42 -9.57 15.15
C ILE A 7 -0.46 -10.35 16.06
N PRO A 8 0.26 -9.69 17.01
CA PRO A 8 1.04 -10.40 18.02
C PRO A 8 0.24 -11.50 18.70
N THR A 9 0.72 -12.74 18.67
CA THR A 9 -0.03 -13.90 19.20
C THR A 9 -0.39 -13.71 20.67
N SER A 10 0.50 -13.08 21.44
CA SER A 10 0.29 -12.75 22.86
C SER A 10 -0.85 -11.76 23.13
N ARG A 11 -1.27 -10.97 22.14
CA ARG A 11 -2.30 -9.92 22.27
C ARG A 11 -3.64 -10.32 21.63
N LEU A 12 -3.75 -11.50 21.01
CA LEU A 12 -4.97 -11.93 20.29
C LEU A 12 -6.25 -11.73 21.12
N LYS A 13 -6.24 -12.11 22.40
CA LYS A 13 -7.40 -11.93 23.30
C LYS A 13 -7.85 -10.47 23.46
N ALA A 14 -6.92 -9.51 23.44
CA ALA A 14 -7.25 -8.09 23.53
C ALA A 14 -7.93 -7.60 22.25
N TYR A 15 -7.39 -8.03 21.09
CA TYR A 15 -7.97 -7.74 19.78
C TYR A 15 -9.34 -8.41 19.60
N GLU A 16 -9.51 -9.66 20.02
CA GLU A 16 -10.81 -10.35 20.06
C GLU A 16 -11.83 -9.56 20.88
N LYS A 17 -11.47 -9.13 22.10
CA LYS A 17 -12.37 -8.35 22.96
C LYS A 17 -12.77 -7.03 22.31
N SER A 18 -11.82 -6.35 21.67
CA SER A 18 -12.07 -5.11 20.92
C SER A 18 -13.01 -5.36 19.73
N PHE A 19 -12.78 -6.44 18.99
CA PHE A 19 -13.63 -6.87 17.89
C PHE A 19 -15.05 -7.25 18.33
N MET A 20 -15.21 -7.93 19.47
CA MET A 20 -16.53 -8.24 20.03
C MET A 20 -17.33 -6.97 20.38
N SER A 21 -16.65 -5.89 20.77
CA SER A 21 -17.29 -4.58 20.94
C SER A 21 -17.85 -4.03 19.63
N ILE A 22 -17.11 -4.20 18.53
CA ILE A 22 -17.56 -3.82 17.17
C ILE A 22 -18.75 -4.69 16.75
N ALA A 23 -18.64 -6.02 16.89
CA ALA A 23 -19.71 -6.95 16.53
C ALA A 23 -21.02 -6.67 17.30
N LYS A 24 -20.93 -6.40 18.61
CA LYS A 24 -22.08 -6.03 19.44
C LYS A 24 -22.72 -4.71 18.98
N LYS A 25 -21.92 -3.76 18.50
CA LYS A 25 -22.41 -2.48 17.97
C LYS A 25 -23.10 -2.66 16.63
N ALA A 26 -22.52 -3.43 15.71
CA ALA A 26 -23.15 -3.78 14.43
C ALA A 26 -24.53 -4.41 14.65
N ALA A 27 -24.63 -5.38 15.57
CA ALA A 27 -25.90 -5.99 15.94
C ALA A 27 -26.94 -4.99 16.48
N LYS A 28 -26.51 -3.97 17.23
CA LYS A 28 -27.40 -2.96 17.82
C LYS A 28 -28.04 -2.05 16.75
N ILE A 29 -27.31 -1.76 15.67
CA ILE A 29 -27.78 -0.91 14.57
C ILE A 29 -28.42 -1.73 13.43
N GLY A 30 -28.61 -3.03 13.61
CA GLY A 30 -29.18 -3.93 12.58
C GLY A 30 -28.27 -4.13 11.37
N ALA A 31 -26.98 -3.83 11.50
CA ALA A 31 -25.98 -4.01 10.46
C ALA A 31 -25.47 -5.45 10.41
N ASP A 32 -24.96 -5.84 9.25
CA ASP A 32 -24.20 -7.08 9.11
C ASP A 32 -23.01 -7.08 10.07
N ILE A 33 -22.90 -8.17 10.84
CA ILE A 33 -21.87 -8.34 11.84
C ILE A 33 -20.59 -8.74 11.11
N PRO A 34 -19.49 -7.97 11.22
CA PRO A 34 -18.23 -8.38 10.63
C PRO A 34 -17.73 -9.67 11.27
N THR A 35 -16.80 -10.34 10.61
CA THR A 35 -16.13 -11.55 11.10
C THR A 35 -14.63 -11.30 11.24
N LEU A 36 -14.05 -11.89 12.29
CA LEU A 36 -12.61 -11.92 12.51
C LEU A 36 -12.22 -13.39 12.58
N LEU A 37 -11.60 -13.88 11.51
CA LEU A 37 -11.03 -15.21 11.45
C LEU A 37 -9.59 -15.17 11.93
N ILE A 38 -9.33 -15.76 13.08
CA ILE A 38 -7.97 -16.00 13.57
C ILE A 38 -7.54 -17.35 12.99
N THR A 39 -6.50 -17.34 12.17
CA THR A 39 -6.03 -18.55 11.51
C THR A 39 -4.95 -19.25 12.33
N ASP A 40 -4.66 -20.51 12.00
CA ASP A 40 -3.54 -21.24 12.61
C ASP A 40 -2.17 -20.80 12.04
N GLU A 41 -2.15 -19.96 11.00
CA GLU A 41 -0.92 -19.50 10.39
C GLU A 41 -0.20 -18.50 11.30
N ARG A 42 0.95 -18.92 11.81
CA ARG A 42 1.82 -18.08 12.63
C ARG A 42 3.14 -17.84 11.91
N LYS A 43 3.63 -16.61 12.01
CA LYS A 43 4.96 -16.25 11.54
C LYS A 43 5.72 -15.58 12.65
N THR A 44 6.97 -15.98 12.76
CA THR A 44 7.89 -15.40 13.71
C THR A 44 8.59 -14.22 13.07
N PHE A 45 8.36 -13.05 13.62
CA PHE A 45 8.98 -11.82 13.19
C PHE A 45 10.20 -11.57 14.08
N LYS A 46 11.37 -11.33 13.47
CA LYS A 46 12.55 -10.90 14.21
C LYS A 46 12.34 -9.45 14.63
N ILE A 47 12.18 -9.24 15.92
CA ILE A 47 12.06 -7.92 16.52
C ILE A 47 13.34 -7.68 17.33
N PRO A 48 14.07 -6.58 17.09
CA PRO A 48 15.26 -6.28 17.87
C PRO A 48 14.87 -6.03 19.34
N CYS A 49 15.59 -6.68 20.27
CA CYS A 49 15.39 -6.56 21.72
C CYS A 49 16.73 -6.36 22.43
N GLU A 50 16.80 -5.32 23.24
CA GLU A 50 18.03 -4.90 23.89
C GLU A 50 18.24 -5.59 25.23
N HIS A 51 19.48 -6.02 25.50
CA HIS A 51 19.91 -6.36 26.85
C HIS A 51 20.62 -5.15 27.47
N GLN A 52 20.07 -4.60 28.54
CA GLN A 52 20.81 -3.65 29.38
C GLN A 52 21.91 -4.42 30.14
N ILE A 53 23.11 -4.45 29.58
CA ILE A 53 24.32 -4.77 30.34
C ILE A 53 24.98 -3.43 30.66
N TYR A 54 24.93 -3.02 31.92
CA TYR A 54 25.36 -1.71 32.42
C TYR A 54 26.87 -1.43 32.32
N GLU A 55 27.66 -2.31 31.69
CA GLU A 55 29.13 -2.23 31.70
C GLU A 55 29.77 -1.81 30.36
N SER A 56 29.00 -1.57 29.29
CA SER A 56 29.58 -1.02 28.04
C SER A 56 28.74 0.10 27.43
N ASN A 57 29.41 1.19 27.03
CA ASN A 57 28.86 2.37 26.33
C ASN A 57 28.28 2.08 24.91
N ALA A 58 27.95 0.82 24.61
CA ALA A 58 27.28 0.42 23.38
C ALA A 58 26.17 -0.58 23.72
N PRO A 59 24.91 -0.33 23.31
CA PRO A 59 23.80 -1.26 23.52
C PRO A 59 24.05 -2.56 22.75
N LYS A 60 23.99 -3.70 23.45
CA LYS A 60 24.01 -5.02 22.81
C LYS A 60 22.57 -5.41 22.48
N PHE A 61 22.27 -5.49 21.19
CA PHE A 61 20.98 -5.94 20.67
C PHE A 61 20.97 -7.47 20.53
N SER A 62 19.99 -8.10 21.16
CA SER A 62 19.50 -9.42 20.78
C SER A 62 18.31 -9.26 19.82
N HIS A 63 17.84 -10.34 19.22
CA HIS A 63 16.57 -10.34 18.48
C HIS A 63 15.60 -11.20 19.27
N MET A 64 14.47 -10.63 19.69
CA MET A 64 13.33 -11.42 20.13
C MET A 64 12.56 -11.87 18.91
N LEU A 65 12.18 -13.13 18.96
CA LEU A 65 11.27 -13.73 18.02
C LEU A 65 9.85 -13.44 18.51
N LEU A 66 9.17 -12.47 17.90
CA LEU A 66 7.76 -12.21 18.18
C LEU A 66 6.91 -13.03 17.21
N GLU A 67 6.24 -14.02 17.73
CA GLU A 67 5.22 -14.76 17.00
C GLU A 67 4.00 -13.85 16.77
N LYS A 68 3.60 -13.70 15.50
CA LYS A 68 2.32 -13.09 15.13
C LYS A 68 1.45 -14.13 14.44
N THR A 69 0.15 -14.03 14.68
CA THR A 69 -0.87 -14.88 14.07
C THR A 69 -1.57 -14.11 12.97
N ARG A 70 -1.75 -14.74 11.81
CA ARG A 70 -2.51 -14.17 10.70
C ARG A 70 -3.98 -14.16 11.06
N CYS A 71 -4.57 -12.98 11.00
CA CYS A 71 -5.99 -12.76 11.19
C CYS A 71 -6.57 -12.17 9.91
N VAL A 72 -7.77 -12.61 9.56
CA VAL A 72 -8.52 -12.15 8.40
C VAL A 72 -9.78 -11.50 8.91
N PHE A 73 -9.93 -10.21 8.64
CA PHE A 73 -11.16 -9.49 8.92
C PHE A 73 -12.01 -9.48 7.65
N GLU A 74 -13.28 -9.87 7.77
CA GLU A 74 -14.26 -9.75 6.70
C GLU A 74 -15.48 -8.98 7.18
N GLY A 75 -15.96 -8.04 6.38
CA GLY A 75 -17.15 -7.28 6.70
C GLY A 75 -17.48 -6.30 5.60
N GLU A 76 -18.69 -5.75 5.66
CA GLU A 76 -19.11 -4.67 4.78
C GLU A 76 -19.50 -3.47 5.63
N MET A 77 -19.33 -2.29 5.03
CA MET A 77 -19.75 -1.06 5.67
C MET A 77 -21.27 -1.01 5.66
N PRO A 78 -21.93 -0.81 6.81
CA PRO A 78 -23.38 -0.83 6.85
C PRO A 78 -24.00 0.31 6.04
N VAL A 79 -25.06 -0.03 5.32
CA VAL A 79 -25.97 0.93 4.69
C VAL A 79 -27.20 1.04 5.61
N ILE A 80 -27.43 2.22 6.15
CA ILE A 80 -28.53 2.49 7.08
C ILE A 80 -29.46 3.49 6.41
N ASP A 81 -30.74 3.15 6.31
CA ASP A 81 -31.76 3.96 5.64
C ASP A 81 -31.33 4.45 4.23
N GLY A 82 -30.59 3.59 3.51
CA GLY A 82 -30.07 3.86 2.17
C GLY A 82 -28.78 4.69 2.13
N TRP A 83 -28.24 5.12 3.28
CA TRP A 83 -27.05 5.96 3.36
C TRP A 83 -25.84 5.21 3.92
N LYS A 84 -24.67 5.54 3.37
CA LYS A 84 -23.37 5.00 3.78
C LYS A 84 -22.40 6.15 4.03
N PRO A 85 -21.68 6.19 5.16
CA PRO A 85 -20.60 7.15 5.35
C PRO A 85 -19.38 6.75 4.51
N ILE A 86 -18.85 7.72 3.75
CA ILE A 86 -17.71 7.49 2.85
C ILE A 86 -16.48 8.34 3.21
N ALA A 87 -16.66 9.52 3.82
CA ALA A 87 -15.53 10.33 4.27
C ALA A 87 -15.86 11.16 5.52
N LYS A 88 -14.82 11.39 6.32
CA LYS A 88 -14.77 12.38 7.41
C LYS A 88 -13.93 13.57 6.93
N LEU A 89 -14.45 14.76 7.15
CA LEU A 89 -13.81 16.03 6.83
C LEU A 89 -13.46 16.72 8.13
N ASP A 90 -12.17 16.86 8.43
CA ASP A 90 -11.67 17.67 9.55
C ASP A 90 -11.37 19.07 9.01
N HIS A 91 -12.17 20.05 9.43
CA HIS A 91 -12.14 21.42 8.91
C HIS A 91 -11.22 22.30 9.73
N GLU A 92 -10.36 23.04 9.02
CA GLU A 92 -9.53 24.08 9.61
C GLU A 92 -9.78 25.39 8.85
N TYR A 93 -10.17 26.44 9.56
CA TYR A 93 -10.43 27.74 8.97
C TYR A 93 -9.12 28.54 8.83
N LEU A 94 -8.87 29.11 7.66
CA LEU A 94 -7.70 29.94 7.38
C LEU A 94 -8.10 31.42 7.35
N PRO A 95 -7.92 32.20 8.44
CA PRO A 95 -8.46 33.55 8.54
C PRO A 95 -7.90 34.53 7.52
N LYS A 96 -6.63 34.34 7.12
CA LYS A 96 -5.93 35.22 6.17
C LYS A 96 -6.51 35.12 4.75
N GLU A 97 -6.98 33.93 4.39
CA GLU A 97 -7.49 33.62 3.04
C GLU A 97 -9.02 33.59 3.00
N SER A 98 -9.67 33.69 4.15
CA SER A 98 -11.12 33.48 4.30
C SER A 98 -11.58 32.17 3.65
N SER A 99 -10.76 31.13 3.79
CA SER A 99 -10.91 29.82 3.15
C SER A 99 -10.85 28.69 4.20
N PHE A 100 -11.06 27.45 3.74
CA PHE A 100 -10.92 26.25 4.57
C PHE A 100 -9.83 25.34 3.99
N ALA A 101 -9.12 24.66 4.88
CA ALA A 101 -8.19 23.58 4.53
C ALA A 101 -8.60 22.31 5.28
N ASN A 102 -9.24 21.40 4.56
CA ASN A 102 -9.83 20.21 5.14
C ASN A 102 -8.92 19.00 4.97
N ILE A 103 -8.87 18.16 5.99
CA ILE A 103 -8.29 16.82 5.88
C ILE A 103 -9.41 15.85 5.55
N VAL A 104 -9.21 15.09 4.48
CA VAL A 104 -10.19 14.10 3.99
C VAL A 104 -9.72 12.72 4.42
N ASN A 105 -10.51 12.07 5.27
CA ASN A 105 -10.26 10.72 5.76
C ASN A 105 -11.38 9.81 5.25
N LEU A 106 -11.06 8.78 4.46
CA LEU A 106 -12.10 7.82 4.03
C LEU A 106 -12.58 7.01 5.23
N ILE A 107 -13.89 6.76 5.28
CA ILE A 107 -14.49 5.94 6.34
C ILE A 107 -14.81 4.57 5.76
N GLY A 108 -14.30 3.53 6.41
CA GLY A 108 -14.43 2.15 5.96
C GLY A 108 -13.07 1.52 5.66
N MET A 109 -13.07 0.20 5.56
CA MET A 109 -11.87 -0.64 5.51
C MET A 109 -11.11 -0.63 4.16
N ASP A 110 -11.13 0.49 3.45
CA ASP A 110 -10.98 0.67 2.00
C ASP A 110 -12.35 0.58 1.32
N LEU A 111 -12.92 1.74 1.00
CA LEU A 111 -14.10 1.85 0.12
C LEU A 111 -13.83 1.05 -1.17
N ASP A 112 -14.89 0.65 -1.87
CA ASP A 112 -14.66 -0.01 -3.17
C ASP A 112 -13.94 0.93 -4.16
N GLU A 113 -13.39 0.39 -5.25
CA GLU A 113 -12.61 1.18 -6.21
C GLU A 113 -13.42 2.36 -6.78
N LYS A 114 -14.75 2.21 -6.93
CA LYS A 114 -15.63 3.25 -7.48
C LYS A 114 -15.86 4.36 -6.46
N GLU A 115 -16.09 4.02 -5.21
CA GLU A 115 -16.29 4.96 -4.10
C GLU A 115 -15.00 5.72 -3.80
N THR A 116 -13.85 5.04 -3.81
CA THR A 116 -12.54 5.68 -3.67
C THR A 116 -12.29 6.65 -4.83
N ARG A 117 -12.59 6.23 -6.07
CA ARG A 117 -12.48 7.09 -7.26
C ARG A 117 -13.38 8.31 -7.18
N PHE A 118 -14.61 8.14 -6.69
CA PHE A 118 -15.55 9.23 -6.52
C PHE A 118 -15.02 10.29 -5.55
N VAL A 119 -14.50 9.88 -4.39
CA VAL A 119 -13.93 10.84 -3.42
C VAL A 119 -12.66 11.48 -3.98
N ALA A 120 -11.83 10.70 -4.70
CA ALA A 120 -10.65 11.22 -5.38
C ALA A 120 -10.99 12.31 -6.41
N ASP A 121 -12.04 12.12 -7.21
CA ASP A 121 -12.49 13.09 -8.21
C ASP A 121 -13.00 14.38 -7.56
N LYS A 122 -13.62 14.28 -6.38
CA LYS A 122 -14.08 15.42 -5.57
C LYS A 122 -13.03 15.98 -4.60
N LEU A 123 -11.82 15.42 -4.54
CA LEU A 123 -10.85 15.75 -3.51
C LEU A 123 -10.50 17.24 -3.46
N ASN A 124 -10.43 17.91 -4.62
CA ASN A 124 -10.19 19.36 -4.67
C ASN A 124 -11.28 20.16 -3.94
N GLU A 125 -12.55 19.84 -4.19
CA GLU A 125 -13.70 20.47 -3.53
C GLU A 125 -13.73 20.13 -2.04
N LEU A 126 -13.58 18.86 -1.70
CA LEU A 126 -13.64 18.37 -0.33
C LEU A 126 -12.50 18.93 0.53
N SER A 127 -11.32 19.16 -0.05
CA SER A 127 -10.16 19.73 0.65
C SER A 127 -10.32 21.22 1.02
N SER A 128 -11.33 21.92 0.51
CA SER A 128 -11.52 23.36 0.73
C SER A 128 -12.96 23.80 1.00
N CYS A 129 -13.92 22.86 1.07
CA CYS A 129 -15.32 23.16 1.34
C CYS A 129 -15.55 23.72 2.75
N ALA A 130 -16.57 24.55 2.90
CA ALA A 130 -17.00 25.07 4.19
C ALA A 130 -17.70 23.97 5.03
N PRO A 131 -17.73 24.08 6.37
CA PRO A 131 -18.35 23.13 7.31
C PRO A 131 -19.90 23.21 7.35
N ASN A 132 -20.50 23.41 6.18
CA ASN A 132 -21.93 23.51 6.00
C ASN A 132 -22.58 22.13 6.14
N CYS A 133 -23.70 22.07 6.86
CA CYS A 133 -24.51 20.86 6.95
C CYS A 133 -25.69 21.02 5.99
N GLU A 134 -25.77 20.18 4.97
CA GLU A 134 -26.84 20.21 3.97
C GLU A 134 -28.17 19.70 4.52
N HIS A 135 -28.15 18.91 5.61
CA HIS A 135 -29.34 18.46 6.33
C HIS A 135 -30.02 19.61 7.07
N CYS A 136 -29.36 20.21 8.07
CA CYS A 136 -29.98 21.22 8.92
C CYS A 136 -29.82 22.66 8.43
N LYS A 137 -28.89 22.91 7.49
CA LYS A 137 -28.56 24.23 6.92
C LYS A 137 -28.20 25.31 7.95
N GLN A 138 -27.94 24.91 9.19
CA GLN A 138 -27.57 25.81 10.27
C GLN A 138 -26.11 26.26 10.10
N ASN A 139 -25.91 27.57 10.11
CA ASN A 139 -24.59 28.20 10.08
C ASN A 139 -23.91 28.01 11.44
N ARG A 140 -22.99 27.04 11.52
CA ARG A 140 -22.23 26.71 12.71
C ARG A 140 -20.78 26.48 12.32
N VAL A 141 -19.85 26.92 13.15
CA VAL A 141 -18.43 26.60 13.00
C VAL A 141 -18.23 25.16 13.49
N ARG A 142 -18.26 24.19 12.56
CA ARG A 142 -18.03 22.77 12.88
C ARG A 142 -16.59 22.42 12.57
N ASN A 143 -15.90 21.82 13.53
CA ASN A 143 -14.55 21.30 13.31
C ASN A 143 -14.55 20.01 12.45
N GLN A 144 -15.71 19.36 12.32
CA GLN A 144 -15.84 18.15 11.52
C GLN A 144 -17.21 18.05 10.84
N THR A 145 -17.21 17.53 9.61
CA THR A 145 -18.41 17.05 8.90
C THR A 145 -18.14 15.69 8.25
N PHE A 146 -19.21 15.07 7.76
CA PHE A 146 -19.20 13.73 7.22
C PHE A 146 -19.86 13.74 5.85
N LEU A 147 -19.22 13.09 4.89
CA LEU A 147 -19.79 12.86 3.57
C LEU A 147 -20.49 11.50 3.58
N LEU A 148 -21.80 11.53 3.37
CA LEU A 148 -22.60 10.32 3.16
C LEU A 148 -22.90 10.16 1.67
N MET A 149 -23.05 8.92 1.24
CA MET A 149 -23.46 8.55 -0.11
C MET A 149 -24.72 7.68 -0.03
N ASN A 150 -25.72 8.01 -0.84
CA ASN A 150 -26.87 7.15 -1.02
C ASN A 150 -26.46 5.92 -1.84
N ASN A 151 -26.80 4.74 -1.35
CA ASN A 151 -26.33 3.49 -1.96
C ASN A 151 -26.94 3.24 -3.34
N GLU A 152 -28.17 3.71 -3.58
CA GLU A 152 -28.90 3.52 -4.84
C GLU A 152 -28.61 4.66 -5.83
N THR A 153 -28.84 5.91 -5.43
CA THR A 153 -28.74 7.07 -6.33
C THR A 153 -27.30 7.55 -6.54
N LYS A 154 -26.38 7.14 -5.66
CA LYS A 154 -24.99 7.64 -5.58
C LYS A 154 -24.88 9.15 -5.34
N GLU A 155 -25.98 9.79 -4.95
CA GLU A 155 -25.97 11.17 -4.49
C GLU A 155 -25.23 11.28 -3.16
N THR A 156 -24.59 12.42 -2.94
CA THR A 156 -23.84 12.68 -1.71
C THR A 156 -24.41 13.84 -0.94
N ILE A 157 -24.30 13.75 0.38
CA ILE A 157 -24.69 14.83 1.29
C ILE A 157 -23.61 15.02 2.37
N GLN A 158 -23.22 16.27 2.59
CA GLN A 158 -22.35 16.69 3.68
C GLN A 158 -23.19 17.03 4.91
N VAL A 159 -22.95 16.30 6.01
CA VAL A 159 -23.71 16.44 7.24
C VAL A 159 -22.80 16.69 8.44
N GLY A 160 -23.27 17.52 9.36
CA GLY A 160 -22.57 17.74 10.63
C GLY A 160 -22.66 16.52 11.54
N SER A 161 -21.73 16.42 12.49
CA SER A 161 -21.64 15.28 13.42
C SER A 161 -22.90 15.01 14.26
N THR A 162 -23.74 16.02 14.47
CA THR A 162 -25.01 15.89 15.21
C THR A 162 -26.21 15.56 14.32
N CYS A 163 -26.09 15.78 13.01
CA CYS A 163 -27.18 15.57 12.04
C CYS A 163 -27.06 14.24 11.31
N VAL A 164 -25.92 13.59 11.43
CA VAL A 164 -25.67 12.30 10.79
C VAL A 164 -26.48 11.17 11.43
N ASP A 165 -26.86 11.30 12.71
CA ASP A 165 -27.71 10.34 13.40
C ASP A 165 -29.11 10.29 12.76
N ASP A 166 -29.53 11.35 12.06
CA ASP A 166 -30.79 11.36 11.28
C ASP A 166 -30.72 10.46 10.02
N PHE A 167 -29.52 10.05 9.60
CA PHE A 167 -29.27 9.19 8.45
C PHE A 167 -28.80 7.79 8.86
N LEU A 168 -28.10 7.69 9.99
CA LEU A 168 -27.41 6.47 10.42
C LEU A 168 -27.96 5.90 11.75
N GLY A 169 -28.97 6.55 12.35
CA GLY A 169 -29.56 6.19 13.64
C GLY A 169 -28.83 6.81 14.86
N GLU A 170 -29.48 6.81 16.02
CA GLU A 170 -28.92 7.42 17.25
C GLU A 170 -27.57 6.79 17.68
N LYS A 171 -26.58 7.65 17.97
CA LYS A 171 -25.22 7.29 18.44
C LYS A 171 -24.34 6.59 17.39
N SER A 172 -24.74 6.62 16.13
CA SER A 172 -24.13 5.83 15.06
C SER A 172 -22.79 6.39 14.58
N LEU A 173 -22.55 7.70 14.60
CA LEU A 173 -21.38 8.28 13.91
C LEU A 173 -20.03 7.92 14.51
N ALA A 174 -19.84 8.23 15.78
CA ALA A 174 -18.60 7.91 16.48
C ALA A 174 -18.42 6.40 16.61
N GLU A 175 -19.54 5.65 16.59
CA GLU A 175 -19.55 4.19 16.70
C GLU A 175 -19.17 3.53 15.36
N ILE A 176 -19.70 3.99 14.22
CA ILE A 176 -19.43 3.49 12.86
C ILE A 176 -18.05 3.96 12.37
N ALA A 177 -17.72 5.24 12.52
CA ALA A 177 -16.43 5.77 12.06
C ALA A 177 -15.24 5.15 12.82
N ASN A 178 -15.37 4.87 14.12
CA ASN A 178 -14.32 4.19 14.89
C ASN A 178 -14.32 2.66 14.77
N ALA A 179 -15.45 2.03 14.42
CA ALA A 179 -15.57 0.58 14.28
C ALA A 179 -15.01 0.07 12.95
N PHE A 180 -15.06 0.88 11.90
CA PHE A 180 -14.63 0.50 10.54
C PHE A 180 -13.36 1.21 10.06
N ASP A 181 -12.75 2.04 10.90
CA ASP A 181 -11.36 2.48 10.73
C ASP A 181 -10.42 1.41 11.32
N ILE A 182 -10.08 0.41 10.50
CA ILE A 182 -9.15 -0.65 10.90
C ILE A 182 -7.75 -0.11 11.21
N ASN A 183 -7.37 1.04 10.65
CA ASN A 183 -6.08 1.67 10.95
C ASN A 183 -6.10 2.23 12.38
N SER A 184 -7.20 2.82 12.82
CA SER A 184 -7.43 3.15 14.23
C SER A 184 -7.41 1.90 15.13
N TRP A 185 -7.98 0.78 14.69
CA TRP A 185 -8.01 -0.47 15.47
C TRP A 185 -6.61 -1.12 15.64
N ILE A 186 -5.80 -1.13 14.59
CA ILE A 186 -4.43 -1.68 14.63
C ILE A 186 -3.48 -0.76 15.41
N THR A 187 -3.69 0.56 15.38
CA THR A 187 -2.81 1.54 16.04
C THR A 187 -3.19 1.82 17.50
N LYS A 188 -4.44 1.56 17.92
CA LYS A 188 -4.96 1.78 19.29
C LYS A 188 -4.19 1.05 20.40
N ASP A 189 -3.58 -0.11 20.13
CA ASP A 189 -2.85 -0.87 21.16
C ASP A 189 -1.43 -0.35 21.41
N PHE A 190 -0.84 0.41 20.48
CA PHE A 190 0.38 1.16 20.76
C PHE A 190 0.12 2.36 21.70
N ASP A 191 -1.13 2.86 21.74
CA ASP A 191 -1.54 4.00 22.58
C ASP A 191 -1.77 3.64 24.06
N ALA A 192 -1.98 2.36 24.41
CA ALA A 192 -2.31 1.97 25.79
C ALA A 192 -1.09 1.92 26.72
N GLU A 193 0.11 1.64 26.20
CA GLU A 193 1.37 1.67 26.97
C GLU A 193 1.94 3.09 27.16
N TYR A 194 1.41 4.09 26.43
CA TYR A 194 1.86 5.49 26.47
C TYR A 194 0.83 6.45 27.10
N ARG A 195 -0.20 5.91 27.75
CA ARG A 195 -1.35 6.71 28.23
C ARG A 195 -1.15 7.34 29.60
N ASP A 196 -0.12 6.95 30.36
CA ASP A 196 -0.04 7.28 31.78
C ASP A 196 0.73 8.55 32.15
N ASP A 197 1.43 9.25 31.24
CA ASP A 197 2.41 10.27 31.71
C ASP A 197 2.24 11.72 31.23
N TYR A 198 1.15 12.09 30.53
CA TYR A 198 0.98 13.50 30.11
C TYR A 198 -0.46 14.02 30.24
N SER A 199 -1.08 13.73 31.38
CA SER A 199 -2.25 14.46 31.89
C SER A 199 -1.80 15.62 32.79
N SER A 200 -1.28 16.69 32.19
CA SER A 200 -1.22 17.98 32.88
C SER A 200 -1.34 19.15 31.90
N GLY A 201 -2.54 19.71 31.83
CA GLY A 201 -2.77 21.15 31.66
C GLY A 201 -2.31 21.84 30.36
N ARG A 202 -3.29 22.29 29.58
CA ARG A 202 -3.23 23.24 28.44
C ARG A 202 -2.80 22.64 27.10
N SER A 203 -3.80 22.20 26.34
CA SER A 203 -3.68 21.93 24.90
C SER A 203 -3.40 23.24 24.16
N HIS A 204 -2.12 23.53 23.88
CA HIS A 204 -1.76 24.49 22.84
C HIS A 204 -1.57 23.67 21.56
N SER A 205 -2.46 23.83 20.56
CA SER A 205 -2.23 23.29 19.22
C SER A 205 -1.05 24.05 18.62
N TYR A 206 0.11 23.38 18.55
CA TYR A 206 1.26 23.89 17.82
C TYR A 206 1.14 23.39 16.38
N SER A 207 0.90 24.32 15.46
CA SER A 207 0.98 24.06 14.02
C SER A 207 2.39 24.37 13.53
N VAL A 208 2.96 23.47 12.72
CA VAL A 208 4.29 23.62 12.13
C VAL A 208 4.16 23.69 10.61
N PRO A 209 4.86 24.61 9.92
CA PRO A 209 4.88 24.63 8.47
C PRO A 209 5.29 23.27 7.89
N LEU A 210 4.58 22.84 6.84
CA LEU A 210 4.71 21.48 6.31
C LEU A 210 6.12 21.20 5.78
N ASP A 211 6.72 22.16 5.08
CA ASP A 211 8.07 22.03 4.53
C ASP A 211 9.14 21.94 5.63
N LEU A 212 9.03 22.71 6.71
CA LEU A 212 9.92 22.55 7.87
C LEU A 212 9.76 21.16 8.52
N PHE A 213 8.52 20.70 8.71
CA PHE A 213 8.27 19.37 9.25
C PHE A 213 8.89 18.28 8.37
N VAL A 214 8.69 18.36 7.05
CA VAL A 214 9.23 17.40 6.09
C VAL A 214 10.76 17.48 6.01
N ALA A 215 11.37 18.65 6.17
CA ALA A 215 12.83 18.80 6.23
C ALA A 215 13.43 18.05 7.43
N ILE A 216 12.80 18.19 8.60
CA ILE A 216 13.19 17.46 9.82
C ILE A 216 12.99 15.95 9.61
N ALA A 217 11.84 15.56 9.04
CA ALA A 217 11.53 14.16 8.75
C ALA A 217 12.52 13.52 7.76
N ASP A 218 12.89 14.22 6.69
CA ASP A 218 13.86 13.78 5.70
C ASP A 218 15.24 13.63 6.31
N LYS A 219 15.68 14.63 7.09
CA LYS A 219 16.98 14.56 7.79
C LYS A 219 17.04 13.36 8.73
N ILE A 220 16.03 13.17 9.59
CA ILE A 220 15.95 12.00 10.51
C ILE A 220 15.91 10.69 9.72
N THR A 221 15.12 10.63 8.65
CA THR A 221 14.99 9.41 7.82
C THR A 221 16.33 9.03 7.19
N ARG A 222 17.12 10.02 6.75
CA ARG A 222 18.44 9.78 6.17
C ARG A 222 19.50 9.41 7.21
N THR A 223 19.45 9.97 8.41
CA THR A 223 20.43 9.71 9.46
C THR A 223 20.15 8.42 10.22
N ASN A 224 18.88 8.07 10.42
CA ASN A 224 18.48 6.98 11.31
C ASN A 224 17.66 5.88 10.62
N GLY A 225 17.29 6.06 9.35
CA GLY A 225 16.28 5.24 8.70
C GLY A 225 14.86 5.61 9.14
N PHE A 226 13.88 5.19 8.36
CA PHE A 226 12.48 5.34 8.74
C PHE A 226 12.03 4.24 9.71
N VAL A 227 11.43 4.65 10.82
CA VAL A 227 10.89 3.76 11.85
C VAL A 227 9.41 4.08 12.03
N SER A 228 8.55 3.16 11.59
CA SER A 228 7.11 3.28 11.79
C SER A 228 6.74 3.12 13.27
N VAL A 229 5.55 3.58 13.65
CA VAL A 229 5.04 3.41 15.03
C VAL A 229 5.04 1.94 15.42
N SER A 230 4.57 1.05 14.54
CA SER A 230 4.53 -0.40 14.79
C SER A 230 5.91 -1.05 14.94
N ALA A 231 6.96 -0.40 14.45
CA ALA A 231 8.35 -0.86 14.53
C ALA A 231 9.16 -0.13 15.61
N ALA A 232 8.55 0.84 16.31
CA ALA A 232 9.21 1.64 17.33
C ALA A 232 9.45 0.84 18.61
N SER A 233 10.49 1.21 19.32
CA SER A 233 10.82 0.68 20.65
C SER A 233 11.31 1.82 21.56
N PRO A 234 11.44 1.58 22.89
CA PRO A 234 11.96 2.59 23.82
C PRO A 234 13.33 3.17 23.43
N THR A 235 14.18 2.40 22.74
CA THR A 235 15.54 2.81 22.34
C THR A 235 15.70 3.10 20.85
N ASN A 236 14.71 2.75 20.03
CA ASN A 236 14.58 3.23 18.67
C ASN A 236 13.17 3.82 18.46
N PRO A 237 12.94 5.04 18.97
CA PRO A 237 11.63 5.66 18.86
C PRO A 237 11.25 5.87 17.40
N SER A 238 9.93 5.87 17.14
CA SER A 238 9.39 6.13 15.80
C SER A 238 9.94 7.44 15.23
N THR A 239 10.04 7.51 13.91
CA THR A 239 10.43 8.75 13.21
C THR A 239 9.49 9.90 13.62
N ALA A 240 8.18 9.62 13.76
CA ALA A 240 7.19 10.57 14.27
C ALA A 240 7.52 11.11 15.67
N PHE A 241 7.94 10.25 16.60
CA PHE A 241 8.35 10.66 17.95
C PHE A 241 9.61 11.52 17.90
N ARG A 242 10.63 11.09 17.16
CA ARG A 242 11.90 11.83 17.01
C ARG A 242 11.66 13.23 16.44
N ILE A 243 10.83 13.36 15.41
CA ILE A 243 10.43 14.66 14.85
C ILE A 243 9.80 15.53 15.94
N LYS A 244 8.86 14.99 16.72
CA LYS A 244 8.21 15.73 17.80
C LYS A 244 9.21 16.18 18.87
N THR A 245 10.18 15.34 19.22
CA THR A 245 11.26 15.69 20.15
C THR A 245 12.10 16.84 19.61
N GLU A 246 12.54 16.78 18.35
CA GLU A 246 13.36 17.85 17.74
C GLU A 246 12.58 19.15 17.52
N LEU A 247 11.26 19.09 17.29
CA LEU A 247 10.42 20.28 17.21
C LEU A 247 10.25 20.98 18.57
N LEU A 248 10.14 20.21 19.65
CA LEU A 248 9.93 20.75 20.99
C LEU A 248 11.24 21.18 21.66
N ASN A 249 12.30 20.38 21.50
CA ASN A 249 13.61 20.58 22.11
C ASN A 249 14.70 20.28 21.07
N PRO A 250 14.93 21.20 20.10
CA PRO A 250 15.84 20.96 19.00
C PRO A 250 17.28 20.81 19.48
N SER A 251 17.92 19.72 19.06
CA SER A 251 19.38 19.56 19.19
C SER A 251 20.12 20.57 18.30
N GLY A 252 21.44 20.72 18.49
CA GLY A 252 22.22 21.77 17.83
C GLY A 252 22.08 21.81 16.31
N GLU A 253 22.05 20.65 15.65
CA GLU A 253 21.90 20.56 14.20
C GLU A 253 20.48 20.93 13.71
N PHE A 254 19.43 20.50 14.42
CA PHE A 254 18.05 20.84 14.06
C PHE A 254 17.70 22.28 14.42
N LYS A 255 18.33 22.83 15.46
CA LYS A 255 18.26 24.26 15.79
C LYS A 255 18.84 25.12 14.67
N GLY A 256 19.94 24.68 14.05
CA GLY A 256 20.49 25.31 12.84
C GLY A 256 19.46 25.32 11.70
N LEU A 257 18.91 24.15 11.36
CA LEU A 257 17.90 24.01 10.30
C LEU A 257 16.65 24.87 10.54
N ILE A 258 16.14 24.93 11.76
CA ILE A 258 14.98 25.76 12.12
C ILE A 258 15.33 27.26 11.99
N ASN A 259 16.53 27.67 12.41
CA ASN A 259 16.97 29.05 12.24
C ASN A 259 17.12 29.41 10.76
N ASP A 260 17.66 28.51 9.93
CA ASP A 260 17.76 28.73 8.49
C ASP A 260 16.38 28.91 7.87
N TYR A 261 15.41 28.08 8.27
CA TYR A 261 14.02 28.23 7.85
C TYR A 261 13.42 29.59 8.24
N ILE A 262 13.57 30.00 9.50
CA ILE A 262 13.01 31.27 10.03
C ILE A 262 13.62 32.48 9.32
N ASN A 263 14.91 32.43 9.00
CA ASN A 263 15.61 33.51 8.31
C ASN A 263 15.51 33.43 6.77
N GLU A 264 14.68 32.51 6.26
CA GLU A 264 14.50 32.27 4.82
C GLU A 264 15.81 31.92 4.08
N ASN A 265 16.78 31.36 4.79
CA ASN A 265 18.01 30.84 4.21
C ASN A 265 17.70 29.57 3.43
N GLU A 266 18.24 29.49 2.21
CA GLU A 266 18.05 28.32 1.37
C GLU A 266 19.10 27.24 1.68
N THR A 267 18.65 26.06 2.11
CA THR A 267 19.51 24.89 2.39
C THR A 267 19.10 23.68 1.54
N ASP A 268 19.98 22.72 1.38
CA ASP A 268 19.69 21.48 0.63
C ASP A 268 18.57 20.67 1.29
N GLU A 269 18.49 20.66 2.62
CA GLU A 269 17.40 20.04 3.37
C GLU A 269 16.05 20.68 3.05
N LEU A 270 15.97 22.01 3.02
CA LEU A 270 14.73 22.74 2.73
C LEU A 270 14.32 22.60 1.25
N LYS A 271 15.27 22.59 0.32
CA LYS A 271 15.01 22.30 -1.11
C LYS A 271 14.43 20.91 -1.30
N ARG A 272 15.03 19.91 -0.65
CA ARG A 272 14.53 18.53 -0.68
C ARG A 272 13.14 18.42 -0.08
N ALA A 273 12.89 19.09 1.04
CA ALA A 273 11.58 19.05 1.68
C ALA A 273 10.48 19.60 0.76
N LYS A 274 10.74 20.74 0.10
CA LYS A 274 9.81 21.29 -0.91
C LYS A 274 9.55 20.30 -2.05
N LYS A 275 10.60 19.64 -2.56
CA LYS A 275 10.46 18.59 -3.59
C LYS A 275 9.61 17.41 -3.10
N ILE A 276 9.78 16.97 -1.85
CA ILE A 276 8.98 15.87 -1.27
C ILE A 276 7.51 16.28 -1.14
N CYS A 277 7.22 17.51 -0.68
CA CYS A 277 5.86 18.04 -0.59
C CYS A 277 5.19 18.13 -1.97
N GLU A 278 5.91 18.63 -2.98
CA GLU A 278 5.44 18.71 -4.36
C GLU A 278 5.20 17.31 -4.96
N TRP A 279 6.12 16.38 -4.75
CA TRP A 279 5.94 15.00 -5.19
C TRP A 279 4.70 14.37 -4.55
N MET A 280 4.45 14.61 -3.25
CA MET A 280 3.29 14.07 -2.56
C MET A 280 1.97 14.65 -3.07
N SER A 281 1.92 15.96 -3.39
CA SER A 281 0.71 16.60 -3.90
C SER A 281 0.32 16.13 -5.31
N GLN A 282 1.28 15.61 -6.08
CA GLN A 282 1.10 15.09 -7.44
C GLN A 282 0.79 13.59 -7.48
N GLN A 283 0.71 12.90 -6.34
CA GLN A 283 0.39 11.48 -6.31
C GLN A 283 -1.03 11.20 -6.82
N LYS A 284 -1.24 10.00 -7.36
CA LYS A 284 -2.57 9.56 -7.75
C LYS A 284 -3.38 9.23 -6.49
N PRO A 285 -4.55 9.86 -6.25
CA PRO A 285 -5.43 9.56 -5.12
C PRO A 285 -6.12 8.21 -5.30
N ASP A 286 -5.41 7.11 -5.10
CA ASP A 286 -5.88 5.74 -5.35
C ASP A 286 -6.31 4.97 -4.10
N ASN A 287 -5.99 5.48 -2.91
CA ASN A 287 -6.36 4.90 -1.63
C ASN A 287 -6.51 5.97 -0.54
N SER A 288 -7.11 5.59 0.60
CA SER A 288 -7.38 6.51 1.71
C SER A 288 -6.12 7.21 2.22
N PHE A 289 -5.00 6.50 2.31
CA PHE A 289 -3.76 7.06 2.83
C PHE A 289 -3.23 8.17 1.91
N ILE A 290 -3.17 7.94 0.60
CA ILE A 290 -2.70 8.94 -0.37
C ILE A 290 -3.66 10.12 -0.46
N ILE A 291 -4.97 9.89 -0.38
CA ILE A 291 -5.98 10.96 -0.31
C ILE A 291 -5.72 11.87 0.90
N SER A 292 -5.49 11.30 2.09
CA SER A 292 -5.16 12.08 3.28
C SER A 292 -3.83 12.82 3.10
N CYS A 293 -2.80 12.20 2.53
CA CYS A 293 -1.52 12.85 2.24
C CYS A 293 -1.68 14.07 1.32
N ILE A 294 -2.43 13.94 0.23
CA ILE A 294 -2.69 15.04 -0.71
C ILE A 294 -3.46 16.15 0.01
N SER A 295 -4.46 15.82 0.84
CA SER A 295 -5.21 16.83 1.61
C SER A 295 -4.31 17.62 2.57
N ILE A 296 -3.40 16.94 3.30
CA ILE A 296 -2.42 17.58 4.19
C ILE A 296 -1.43 18.43 3.39
N SER A 297 -1.02 17.98 2.19
CA SER A 297 -0.10 18.72 1.34
C SER A 297 -0.65 20.10 0.93
N LYS A 298 -1.96 20.17 0.65
CA LYS A 298 -2.67 21.42 0.31
C LYS A 298 -2.87 22.34 1.51
N LYS A 299 -3.06 21.76 2.70
CA LYS A 299 -3.20 22.50 3.96
C LYS A 299 -1.93 23.29 4.28
N GLY A 300 -0.75 22.79 3.95
CA GLY A 300 0.52 23.52 4.07
C GLY A 300 1.10 23.58 5.50
N PHE A 301 0.46 22.96 6.48
CA PHE A 301 0.97 22.83 7.85
C PHE A 301 0.50 21.52 8.51
N VAL A 302 1.20 21.15 9.59
CA VAL A 302 0.96 19.95 10.39
C VAL A 302 0.63 20.35 11.81
N GLU A 303 -0.47 19.84 12.36
CA GLU A 303 -0.77 19.97 13.79
C GLU A 303 -0.03 18.93 14.61
N ILE A 304 0.86 19.36 15.51
CA ILE A 304 1.72 18.46 16.30
C ILE A 304 0.94 17.70 17.39
N SER A 305 -0.24 18.21 17.74
CA SER A 305 -1.22 17.52 18.59
C SER A 305 -1.90 16.35 17.86
N ASP A 306 -2.00 16.40 16.52
CA ASP A 306 -2.60 15.36 15.70
C ASP A 306 -1.58 14.28 15.34
N ARG A 307 -1.63 13.16 16.10
CA ARG A 307 -0.73 12.02 15.90
C ARG A 307 -0.86 11.37 14.53
N PHE A 308 -2.05 11.41 13.91
CA PHE A 308 -2.25 10.84 12.59
C PHE A 308 -1.51 11.67 11.54
N GLN A 309 -1.70 13.00 11.53
CA GLN A 309 -0.97 13.89 10.62
C GLN A 309 0.55 13.73 10.79
N VAL A 310 1.04 13.74 12.04
CA VAL A 310 2.47 13.57 12.34
C VAL A 310 3.00 12.24 11.79
N GLY A 311 2.29 11.13 12.02
CA GLY A 311 2.71 9.81 11.55
C GLY A 311 2.70 9.68 10.02
N VAL A 312 1.66 10.21 9.38
CA VAL A 312 1.51 10.19 7.93
C VAL A 312 2.60 11.03 7.25
N VAL A 313 2.77 12.29 7.64
CA VAL A 313 3.76 13.19 7.03
C VAL A 313 5.19 12.72 7.29
N ALA A 314 5.48 12.16 8.47
CA ALA A 314 6.79 11.59 8.79
C ALA A 314 7.21 10.46 7.84
N SER A 315 6.25 9.81 7.18
CA SER A 315 6.51 8.70 6.25
C SER A 315 6.80 9.13 4.81
N TRP A 316 6.57 10.41 4.46
CA TRP A 316 6.70 10.88 3.08
C TRP A 316 8.11 10.74 2.50
N PRO A 317 9.19 11.12 3.22
CA PRO A 317 10.55 10.98 2.67
C PRO A 317 10.88 9.53 2.32
N ASN A 318 10.55 8.59 3.20
CA ASN A 318 10.74 7.15 2.95
C ASN A 318 9.83 6.62 1.83
N SER A 319 8.63 7.19 1.66
CA SER A 319 7.75 6.82 0.56
C SER A 319 8.34 7.23 -0.80
N MET A 320 8.91 8.43 -0.89
CA MET A 320 9.60 8.90 -2.10
C MET A 320 10.84 8.06 -2.40
N LEU A 321 11.66 7.75 -1.39
CA LEU A 321 12.84 6.87 -1.56
C LEU A 321 12.46 5.50 -2.11
N ARG A 322 11.39 4.88 -1.58
CA ARG A 322 10.89 3.58 -2.06
C ARG A 322 10.37 3.64 -3.49
N ASP A 323 9.75 4.75 -3.89
CA ASP A 323 9.29 4.96 -5.25
C ASP A 323 10.47 5.12 -6.22
N GLU A 324 11.46 5.94 -5.85
CA GLU A 324 12.72 6.09 -6.59
C GLU A 324 13.46 4.76 -6.74
N GLU A 325 13.59 3.97 -5.66
CA GLU A 325 14.20 2.64 -5.71
C GLU A 325 13.46 1.68 -6.65
N LYS A 326 12.13 1.68 -6.62
CA LYS A 326 11.32 0.87 -7.54
C LYS A 326 11.52 1.31 -8.99
N ARG A 327 11.57 2.62 -9.24
CA ARG A 327 11.80 3.17 -10.57
C ARG A 327 13.19 2.82 -11.07
N LEU A 328 14.23 3.01 -10.26
CA LEU A 328 15.61 2.65 -10.57
C LEU A 328 15.76 1.15 -10.82
N LYS A 329 15.13 0.28 -10.02
CA LYS A 329 15.13 -1.17 -10.27
C LYS A 329 14.50 -1.49 -11.62
N LYS A 330 13.34 -0.90 -11.95
CA LYS A 330 12.70 -1.07 -13.26
C LYS A 330 13.56 -0.54 -14.41
N GLU A 331 14.22 0.60 -14.22
CA GLU A 331 15.13 1.20 -15.21
C GLU A 331 16.39 0.36 -15.40
N MET A 332 16.99 -0.17 -14.32
CA MET A 332 18.14 -1.07 -14.37
C MET A 332 17.77 -2.40 -15.02
N GLU A 333 16.61 -2.97 -14.69
CA GLU A 333 16.07 -4.12 -15.40
C GLU A 333 15.89 -3.78 -16.87
N ALA A 334 15.22 -2.68 -17.21
CA ALA A 334 15.03 -2.26 -18.61
C ALA A 334 16.35 -2.01 -19.36
N ALA A 335 17.35 -1.42 -18.72
CA ALA A 335 18.66 -1.11 -19.30
C ALA A 335 19.55 -2.36 -19.45
N SER A 336 19.43 -3.32 -18.53
CA SER A 336 20.11 -4.62 -18.65
C SER A 336 19.51 -5.50 -19.74
N ASN A 337 18.29 -5.18 -20.20
CA ASN A 337 17.55 -6.01 -21.15
C ASN A 337 17.67 -5.46 -22.57
N LYS A 338 18.28 -6.22 -23.48
CA LYS A 338 18.30 -5.88 -24.90
C LYS A 338 16.88 -5.94 -25.48
N ASN A 339 16.37 -4.79 -25.91
CA ASN A 339 15.08 -4.68 -26.56
C ASN A 339 15.19 -4.94 -28.08
N GLU A 340 15.52 -6.17 -28.46
CA GLU A 340 15.69 -6.59 -29.86
C GLU A 340 15.10 -7.98 -30.10
N TYR A 341 14.79 -8.28 -31.37
CA TYR A 341 14.34 -9.59 -31.78
C TYR A 341 15.50 -10.59 -31.82
N PHE A 342 15.23 -11.83 -31.46
CA PHE A 342 16.23 -12.90 -31.51
C PHE A 342 15.96 -13.84 -32.69
N GLY A 343 16.95 -13.97 -33.58
CA GLY A 343 16.90 -14.84 -34.75
C GLY A 343 15.95 -14.36 -35.85
N GLU A 344 15.64 -15.24 -36.80
CA GLU A 344 14.66 -14.98 -37.86
C GLU A 344 13.48 -15.95 -37.76
N GLU A 345 12.35 -15.56 -38.34
CA GLU A 345 11.15 -16.40 -38.36
C GLU A 345 11.41 -17.77 -38.97
N LYS A 346 10.75 -18.80 -38.42
CA LYS A 346 10.84 -20.22 -38.78
C LYS A 346 12.16 -20.90 -38.41
N GLN A 347 13.14 -20.20 -37.86
CA GLN A 347 14.34 -20.84 -37.33
C GLN A 347 14.00 -21.66 -36.08
N ARG A 348 14.64 -22.83 -35.95
CA ARG A 348 14.48 -23.74 -34.81
C ARG A 348 15.85 -24.08 -34.25
N GLY A 349 15.99 -23.95 -32.94
CA GLY A 349 17.26 -24.19 -32.26
C GLY A 349 17.09 -24.31 -30.76
N GLU A 350 18.21 -24.52 -30.08
CA GLU A 350 18.30 -24.63 -28.62
C GLU A 350 18.49 -23.24 -28.00
N LEU A 351 17.75 -22.98 -26.92
CA LEU A 351 17.66 -21.70 -26.23
C LEU A 351 17.87 -21.94 -24.74
N LYS A 352 18.56 -21.02 -24.07
CA LYS A 352 18.63 -20.97 -22.60
C LYS A 352 17.84 -19.75 -22.15
N LEU A 353 16.73 -19.97 -21.44
CA LEU A 353 15.78 -18.92 -21.08
C LEU A 353 15.40 -18.99 -19.60
N SER A 354 15.40 -17.84 -18.92
CA SER A 354 14.86 -17.68 -17.57
C SER A 354 13.36 -17.40 -17.62
N LEU A 355 12.57 -18.11 -16.81
CA LEU A 355 11.12 -17.92 -16.76
C LEU A 355 10.77 -16.80 -15.77
N HIS A 356 10.10 -15.74 -16.25
CA HIS A 356 9.75 -14.58 -15.43
C HIS A 356 8.27 -14.50 -15.08
N HIS A 357 7.38 -15.02 -15.94
CA HIS A 357 5.94 -14.91 -15.71
C HIS A 357 5.18 -16.04 -16.40
N ILE A 358 4.20 -16.60 -15.70
CA ILE A 358 3.20 -17.53 -16.24
C ILE A 358 1.84 -16.86 -16.12
N TYR A 359 1.13 -16.72 -17.24
CA TYR A 359 -0.25 -16.25 -17.28
C TYR A 359 -1.14 -17.38 -17.81
N SER A 360 -2.26 -17.66 -17.13
CA SER A 360 -3.23 -18.66 -17.57
C SER A 360 -4.59 -18.01 -17.72
N ASP A 361 -5.27 -18.30 -18.82
CA ASP A 361 -6.64 -17.86 -19.10
C ASP A 361 -7.47 -19.09 -19.43
N TYR A 362 -8.24 -19.55 -18.43
CA TYR A 362 -9.07 -20.74 -18.51
C TYR A 362 -10.49 -20.44 -19.02
N ASP A 363 -10.90 -19.18 -18.99
CA ASP A 363 -12.26 -18.75 -19.34
C ASP A 363 -12.38 -18.30 -20.80
N ALA A 364 -11.25 -18.09 -21.49
CA ALA A 364 -11.23 -17.86 -22.93
C ALA A 364 -11.88 -19.03 -23.70
N MET A 365 -12.55 -18.70 -24.82
CA MET A 365 -13.13 -19.68 -25.78
C MET A 365 -12.12 -20.79 -26.17
N TYR A 366 -10.83 -20.45 -26.17
CA TYR A 366 -9.74 -21.40 -26.30
C TYR A 366 -8.74 -21.19 -25.15
N PRO A 367 -8.80 -21.98 -24.07
CA PRO A 367 -7.92 -21.84 -22.92
C PRO A 367 -6.45 -21.91 -23.31
N TYR A 368 -5.64 -21.02 -22.74
CA TYR A 368 -4.22 -20.96 -23.03
C TYR A 368 -3.38 -20.57 -21.83
N ILE A 369 -2.11 -20.97 -21.89
CA ILE A 369 -1.06 -20.58 -20.97
C ILE A 369 -0.01 -19.80 -21.77
N ARG A 370 0.44 -18.67 -21.23
CA ARG A 370 1.46 -17.80 -21.79
C ARG A 370 2.64 -17.70 -20.84
N LEU A 371 3.79 -18.16 -21.31
CA LEU A 371 5.05 -18.11 -20.61
C LEU A 371 5.87 -16.94 -21.15
N THR A 372 6.29 -16.03 -20.27
CA THR A 372 7.20 -14.92 -20.60
C THR A 372 8.56 -15.23 -20.02
N MET A 373 9.57 -15.27 -20.90
CA MET A 373 10.93 -15.67 -20.57
C MET A 373 11.94 -14.64 -21.10
N ARG A 374 13.17 -14.69 -20.60
CA ARG A 374 14.27 -13.86 -21.09
C ARG A 374 15.54 -14.69 -21.34
N ASP A 375 16.36 -14.29 -22.30
CA ASP A 375 17.71 -14.85 -22.46
C ASP A 375 18.72 -14.14 -21.55
N GLN A 376 20.00 -14.55 -21.63
CA GLN A 376 21.10 -13.93 -20.87
C GLN A 376 21.35 -12.46 -21.21
N ASP A 377 20.94 -12.02 -22.41
CA ASP A 377 21.08 -10.65 -22.88
C ASP A 377 19.81 -9.83 -22.51
N GLY A 378 18.84 -10.47 -21.87
CA GLY A 378 17.58 -9.88 -21.43
C GLY A 378 16.54 -9.68 -22.54
N ARG A 379 16.75 -10.26 -23.73
CA ARG A 379 15.78 -10.26 -24.83
C ARG A 379 14.53 -11.03 -24.42
N LYS A 380 13.36 -10.52 -24.80
CA LYS A 380 12.08 -11.05 -24.35
C LYS A 380 11.56 -12.13 -25.30
N PHE A 381 11.20 -13.28 -24.73
CA PHE A 381 10.57 -14.39 -25.43
C PHE A 381 9.20 -14.67 -24.85
N GLN A 382 8.26 -15.02 -25.72
CA GLN A 382 6.93 -15.43 -25.29
C GLN A 382 6.54 -16.75 -25.94
N TRP A 383 6.03 -17.68 -25.14
CA TRP A 383 5.50 -18.93 -25.64
C TRP A 383 4.05 -19.11 -25.19
N LYS A 384 3.14 -19.17 -26.15
CA LYS A 384 1.73 -19.49 -25.93
C LYS A 384 1.50 -20.98 -26.21
N THR A 385 0.99 -21.70 -25.21
CA THR A 385 0.66 -23.13 -25.28
C THR A 385 -0.73 -23.39 -24.69
N ASN A 386 -1.28 -24.58 -24.92
CA ASN A 386 -2.52 -25.01 -24.26
C ASN A 386 -2.19 -25.69 -22.92
N PRO A 387 -3.13 -25.74 -21.95
CA PRO A 387 -2.87 -26.35 -20.64
C PRO A 387 -2.34 -27.78 -20.74
N GLY A 388 -2.87 -28.60 -21.66
CA GLY A 388 -2.43 -29.99 -21.85
C GLY A 388 -1.04 -30.19 -22.47
N SER A 389 -0.41 -29.14 -23.01
CA SER A 389 0.97 -29.20 -23.54
C SER A 389 1.92 -28.25 -22.82
N CYS A 390 1.50 -27.69 -21.67
CA CYS A 390 2.37 -26.88 -20.84
C CYS A 390 3.27 -27.80 -20.01
N PRO A 391 4.60 -27.61 -20.04
CA PRO A 391 5.51 -28.32 -19.16
C PRO A 391 5.33 -27.86 -17.70
N GLU A 392 5.76 -28.68 -16.75
CA GLU A 392 5.94 -28.27 -15.36
C GLU A 392 7.18 -27.37 -15.25
N VAL A 393 6.96 -26.08 -15.03
CA VAL A 393 8.01 -25.06 -14.92
C VAL A 393 7.67 -24.06 -13.82
N GLU A 394 8.69 -23.47 -13.20
CA GLU A 394 8.57 -22.59 -12.05
C GLU A 394 9.16 -21.21 -12.36
N VAL A 395 8.46 -20.16 -11.91
CA VAL A 395 8.91 -18.78 -12.11
C VAL A 395 10.19 -18.53 -11.31
N GLY A 396 11.19 -17.91 -11.96
CA GLY A 396 12.50 -17.62 -11.38
C GLY A 396 13.59 -18.63 -11.77
N LYS A 397 13.23 -19.77 -12.37
CA LYS A 397 14.19 -20.78 -12.82
C LYS A 397 14.63 -20.59 -14.27
N THR A 398 15.77 -21.16 -14.61
CA THR A 398 16.34 -21.13 -15.97
C THR A 398 16.24 -22.50 -16.61
N TYR A 399 15.88 -22.52 -17.90
CA TYR A 399 15.64 -23.75 -18.65
C TYR A 399 16.43 -23.74 -19.97
N THR A 400 16.98 -24.89 -20.34
CA THR A 400 17.37 -25.18 -21.72
C THR A 400 16.17 -25.78 -22.45
N MET A 401 15.88 -25.28 -23.66
CA MET A 401 14.74 -25.73 -24.44
C MET A 401 14.96 -25.59 -25.94
N ILE A 402 14.35 -26.48 -26.72
CA ILE A 402 14.33 -26.38 -28.18
C ILE A 402 13.05 -25.67 -28.60
N GLY A 403 13.16 -24.45 -29.14
CA GLY A 403 12.04 -23.64 -29.61
C GLY A 403 12.12 -23.33 -31.11
N THR A 404 10.97 -23.04 -31.73
CA THR A 404 10.89 -22.46 -33.07
C THR A 404 10.45 -21.01 -32.96
N ILE A 405 11.19 -20.09 -33.58
CA ILE A 405 10.80 -18.68 -33.68
C ILE A 405 9.60 -18.60 -34.62
N LYS A 406 8.44 -18.30 -34.06
CA LYS A 406 7.16 -18.19 -34.77
C LYS A 406 7.04 -16.86 -35.49
N GLY A 407 7.52 -15.78 -34.87
CA GLY A 407 7.37 -14.42 -35.36
C GLY A 407 7.91 -13.40 -34.38
N HIS A 408 7.87 -12.15 -34.80
CA HIS A 408 8.27 -10.99 -34.02
C HIS A 408 7.06 -10.11 -33.72
N GLU A 409 6.92 -9.67 -32.47
CA GLU A 409 5.82 -8.82 -32.03
C GLU A 409 6.37 -7.63 -31.27
N GLU A 410 5.81 -6.44 -31.49
CA GLU A 410 6.10 -5.26 -30.69
C GLU A 410 4.87 -4.92 -29.86
N TYR A 411 5.03 -4.90 -28.54
CA TYR A 411 3.95 -4.55 -27.62
C TYR A 411 4.44 -3.51 -26.62
N ASN A 412 3.78 -2.35 -26.60
CA ASN A 412 4.10 -1.22 -25.72
C ASN A 412 5.59 -0.80 -25.78
N GLY A 413 6.17 -0.81 -26.98
CA GLY A 413 7.59 -0.49 -27.22
C GLY A 413 8.59 -1.59 -26.89
N GLU A 414 8.13 -2.76 -26.40
CA GLU A 414 8.99 -3.94 -26.18
C GLU A 414 8.90 -4.91 -27.37
N LYS A 415 10.06 -5.29 -27.90
CA LYS A 415 10.24 -6.31 -28.93
C LYS A 415 10.24 -7.69 -28.30
N ILE A 416 9.29 -8.52 -28.74
CA ILE A 416 9.02 -9.86 -28.23
C ILE A 416 9.25 -10.87 -29.34
N THR A 417 10.07 -11.88 -29.06
CA THR A 417 10.27 -13.03 -29.94
C THR A 417 9.25 -14.11 -29.58
N GLN A 418 8.30 -14.38 -30.46
CA GLN A 418 7.25 -15.38 -30.25
C GLN A 418 7.81 -16.78 -30.56
N LEU A 419 7.63 -17.70 -29.61
CA LEU A 419 8.06 -19.09 -29.73
C LEU A 419 6.87 -20.02 -29.98
N ALA A 420 7.13 -21.08 -30.73
CA ALA A 420 6.21 -22.19 -30.97
C ALA A 420 6.96 -23.52 -30.93
N ARG A 421 6.19 -24.61 -30.75
CA ARG A 421 6.69 -26.00 -30.79
C ARG A 421 7.90 -26.23 -29.87
N CYS A 422 7.84 -25.65 -28.68
CA CYS A 422 8.89 -25.84 -27.68
C CYS A 422 8.91 -27.29 -27.17
N SER A 423 10.09 -27.84 -26.92
CA SER A 423 10.31 -29.24 -26.56
C SER A 423 11.67 -29.42 -25.88
N SER A 424 11.88 -30.56 -25.21
CA SER A 424 13.13 -30.89 -24.49
C SER A 424 13.48 -29.81 -23.47
N ILE A 425 12.58 -29.60 -22.52
CA ILE A 425 12.68 -28.51 -21.53
C ILE A 425 13.28 -29.10 -20.27
N GLU A 426 14.49 -28.65 -19.94
CA GLU A 426 15.26 -29.14 -18.79
C GLU A 426 15.71 -27.96 -17.94
N GLU A 427 15.57 -28.07 -16.62
CA GLU A 427 16.05 -27.06 -15.68
C GLU A 427 17.58 -27.04 -15.68
N CYS A 428 18.19 -25.86 -15.76
CA CYS A 428 19.64 -25.70 -15.73
C CYS A 428 20.06 -24.54 -14.81
N ASP A 429 21.30 -24.59 -14.28
CA ASP A 429 21.87 -23.47 -13.52
C ASP A 429 22.01 -22.23 -14.42
N ALA A 430 21.74 -21.03 -13.87
CA ALA A 430 21.85 -19.77 -14.61
C ALA A 430 23.25 -19.55 -15.22
N ASN A 431 24.31 -20.04 -14.54
CA ASN A 431 25.71 -19.96 -14.95
C ASN A 431 26.11 -21.01 -15.99
N SER A 432 25.22 -21.95 -16.35
CA SER A 432 25.50 -22.95 -17.38
C SER A 432 25.80 -22.28 -18.73
N PRO A 433 26.71 -22.83 -19.56
CA PRO A 433 27.01 -22.24 -20.86
C PRO A 433 25.75 -22.15 -21.73
N VAL A 434 25.63 -21.06 -22.49
CA VAL A 434 24.51 -20.87 -23.43
C VAL A 434 24.69 -21.87 -24.57
N PRO A 435 23.68 -22.70 -24.87
CA PRO A 435 23.73 -23.59 -26.02
C PRO A 435 23.93 -22.79 -27.31
N GLN A 436 24.74 -23.30 -28.23
CA GLN A 436 24.80 -22.71 -29.57
C GLN A 436 23.41 -22.86 -30.23
N PHE A 437 22.88 -21.75 -30.74
CA PHE A 437 21.65 -21.77 -31.53
C PHE A 437 21.94 -22.40 -32.90
N ILE A 438 21.91 -23.73 -32.94
CA ILE A 438 22.10 -24.52 -34.16
C ILE A 438 20.76 -24.57 -34.89
N LYS A 439 20.68 -23.89 -36.03
CA LYS A 439 19.59 -24.03 -36.99
C LYS A 439 19.62 -25.47 -37.52
N ASP A 440 18.47 -26.17 -37.49
CA ASP A 440 18.24 -27.52 -38.03
C ASP A 440 18.25 -28.72 -37.07
N LYS A 441 17.65 -28.61 -35.88
CA LYS A 441 17.18 -29.79 -35.13
C LYS A 441 15.76 -30.20 -35.57
N LYS A 442 15.62 -31.30 -36.35
CA LYS A 442 14.31 -31.87 -36.76
C LYS A 442 13.47 -32.23 -35.52
N ALA A 443 12.18 -31.91 -35.55
CA ALA A 443 11.25 -32.27 -34.48
C ALA A 443 11.08 -33.80 -34.38
N VAL A 444 11.15 -34.35 -33.17
CA VAL A 444 10.74 -35.73 -32.89
C VAL A 444 9.22 -35.81 -33.06
N LYS A 445 8.74 -36.59 -34.03
CA LYS A 445 7.30 -36.87 -34.17
C LYS A 445 6.86 -37.70 -32.95
N LYS A 446 5.95 -37.17 -32.13
CA LYS A 446 5.17 -38.00 -31.19
C LYS A 446 4.38 -39.02 -32.03
N PRO A 447 4.46 -40.34 -31.76
CA PRO A 447 3.62 -41.31 -32.43
C PRO A 447 2.15 -41.00 -32.09
N ARG A 448 1.32 -40.88 -33.13
CA ARG A 448 -0.13 -40.75 -33.00
C ARG A 448 -0.63 -42.08 -32.42
N ALA A 449 -1.25 -42.06 -31.24
CA ALA A 449 -1.93 -43.22 -30.70
C ALA A 449 -2.94 -43.73 -31.75
N LYS A 450 -2.85 -45.01 -32.10
CA LYS A 450 -3.85 -45.66 -32.95
C LYS A 450 -5.16 -45.68 -32.16
N GLU A 451 -6.23 -45.16 -32.76
CA GLU A 451 -7.59 -45.48 -32.33
C GLU A 451 -7.75 -47.00 -32.44
N GLU A 452 -7.92 -47.68 -31.31
CA GLU A 452 -8.40 -49.05 -31.29
C GLU A 452 -9.90 -49.01 -31.54
N ASP A 453 -10.31 -49.66 -32.64
CA ASP A 453 -11.68 -50.02 -32.98
C ASP A 453 -12.36 -50.72 -31.79
N LEU A 454 -13.28 -50.03 -31.13
CA LEU A 454 -14.32 -50.67 -30.33
C LEU A 454 -15.51 -50.95 -31.25
N SER A 455 -15.46 -52.09 -31.94
CA SER A 455 -16.65 -52.71 -32.52
C SER A 455 -17.63 -53.08 -31.39
N PRO A 456 -18.94 -52.81 -31.54
CA PRO A 456 -19.94 -53.13 -30.54
C PRO A 456 -20.27 -54.63 -30.59
N SER A 457 -20.01 -55.37 -29.51
CA SER A 457 -20.59 -56.69 -29.31
C SER A 457 -22.01 -56.56 -28.74
N LEU A 458 -22.91 -57.27 -29.41
CA LEU A 458 -24.33 -57.52 -29.10
C LEU A 458 -24.61 -57.91 -27.65
#